data_AF-A0A9D9ANW9-F1
#
_entry.id   AF-A0A9D9ANW9-F1
#
_cell.length_a   1.000
_cell.length_b   1.000
_cell.length_c   1.000
_cell.angle_alpha   90.00
_cell.angle_beta   90.00
_cell.angle_gamma   90.00
#
_symmetry.space_group_name_H-M   'P 1'
#
loop_
_entity.id
_entity.type
_entity.pdbx_description
1 polymer ?
#
loop_
_entity_poly.entity_id
_entity_poly.type
_entity_poly.pdbx_seq_one_letter_code
_entity_poly.pdbx_strand_id
1 'polypeptide(L)' 'IASRRETGRWLNNRVENSHQPLRRREKIMNRFRSMRSLQKFAAVQSSVLNHFNLERHFYRSEDFKENRSTALAEWRQLAA' A
#
# COMPACT_ATOMS: atom_id res chain seq x y z
N ILE A 1 3.57 17.97 2.43
CA ILE A 1 3.36 17.33 1.11
C ILE A 1 4.47 17.82 0.20
N ALA A 2 5.53 17.03 0.03
CA ALA A 2 6.62 17.37 -0.90
C ALA A 2 6.05 17.51 -2.32
N SER A 3 6.57 18.47 -3.09
CA SER A 3 6.11 18.79 -4.46
C SER A 3 6.10 17.52 -5.33
N ARG A 4 4.92 16.93 -5.48
CA ARG A 4 4.69 15.69 -6.20
C ARG A 4 5.00 15.95 -7.67
N ARG A 5 5.97 15.24 -8.25
CA ARG A 5 6.27 15.37 -9.69
C ARG A 5 5.14 14.75 -10.50
N GLU A 6 4.19 15.58 -10.91
CA GLU A 6 3.09 15.19 -11.78
C GLU A 6 3.54 15.29 -13.24
N THR A 7 4.01 14.17 -13.77
CA THR A 7 4.29 14.04 -15.20
C THR A 7 3.18 13.16 -15.77
N GLY A 8 2.24 13.72 -16.54
CA GLY A 8 0.95 13.08 -16.90
C GLY A 8 1.04 11.65 -17.43
N ARG A 9 2.13 11.30 -18.14
CA ARG A 9 2.41 9.94 -18.63
C ARG A 9 2.54 8.89 -17.51
N TRP A 10 2.93 9.29 -16.30
CA TRP A 10 3.29 8.41 -15.20
C TRP A 10 2.16 8.22 -14.17
N LEU A 11 1.02 8.90 -14.36
CA LEU A 11 -0.16 8.72 -13.50
C LEU A 11 -0.74 7.31 -13.62
N ASN A 12 -0.86 6.79 -14.85
CA ASN A 12 -1.32 5.42 -15.09
C ASN A 12 -0.34 4.39 -14.52
N ASN A 13 0.97 4.61 -14.71
CA ASN A 13 2.00 3.73 -14.16
C ASN A 13 1.94 3.65 -12.62
N ARG A 14 1.57 4.73 -11.93
CA ARG A 14 1.44 4.73 -10.46
C ARG A 14 0.26 3.90 -9.99
N VAL A 15 -0.92 4.08 -10.59
CA VAL A 15 -2.10 3.27 -10.30
C VAL A 15 -1.79 1.80 -10.59
N GLU A 16 -1.19 1.53 -11.73
CA GLU A 16 -0.87 0.16 -12.16
C GLU A 16 0.19 -0.51 -11.26
N ASN A 17 1.19 0.25 -10.81
CA ASN A 17 2.20 -0.24 -9.89
C ASN A 17 1.65 -0.51 -8.48
N SER A 18 0.63 0.23 -8.04
CA SER A 18 -0.02 -0.02 -6.75
C SER A 18 -0.69 -1.42 -6.70
N HIS A 19 -1.10 -1.96 -7.84
CA HIS A 19 -1.70 -3.29 -7.96
C HIS A 19 -0.66 -4.43 -8.11
N GLN A 20 0.63 -4.13 -8.32
CA GLN A 20 1.67 -5.15 -8.48
C GLN A 20 1.78 -6.12 -7.28
N PRO A 21 1.79 -5.67 -6.00
CA PRO A 21 1.87 -6.57 -4.85
C PRO A 21 0.68 -7.51 -4.76
N LEU A 22 -0.53 -7.01 -5.08
CA LEU A 22 -1.76 -7.79 -5.11
C LEU A 22 -1.68 -8.91 -6.17
N ARG A 23 -1.30 -8.56 -7.41
CA ARG A 23 -1.16 -9.50 -8.52
C ARG A 23 -0.09 -10.58 -8.26
N ARG A 24 1.04 -10.20 -7.66
CA ARG A 24 2.08 -11.17 -7.27
C ARG A 24 1.55 -12.19 -6.27
N ARG A 25 0.83 -11.72 -5.24
CA ARG A 25 0.23 -12.61 -4.24
C ARG A 25 -0.85 -13.49 -4.84
N GLU A 26 -1.72 -12.96 -5.68
CA GLU A 26 -2.73 -13.76 -6.40
C GLU A 26 -2.09 -14.91 -7.21
N LYS A 27 -0.97 -14.62 -7.90
CA LYS A 27 -0.22 -15.63 -8.66
C LYS A 27 0.40 -16.69 -7.76
N ILE A 28 1.01 -16.31 -6.64
CA ILE A 28 1.60 -17.25 -5.67
C ILE A 28 0.53 -18.11 -5.00
N MET A 29 -0.65 -17.53 -4.74
CA MET A 29 -1.78 -18.23 -4.11
C MET A 29 -2.53 -19.16 -5.08
N ASN A 30 -2.03 -19.39 -6.30
CA ASN A 30 -2.70 -20.17 -7.35
C ASN A 30 -4.13 -19.69 -7.64
N ARG A 31 -4.33 -18.36 -7.65
CA ARG A 31 -5.61 -17.67 -7.81
C ARG A 31 -6.60 -17.92 -6.68
N PHE A 32 -7.59 -17.04 -6.57
CA PHE A 32 -8.65 -17.18 -5.58
C PHE A 32 -9.72 -18.16 -6.06
N ARG A 33 -10.18 -19.05 -5.18
CA ARG A 33 -11.28 -19.99 -5.46
C ARG A 33 -12.63 -19.27 -5.64
N SER A 34 -12.79 -18.07 -5.10
CA SER A 34 -14.04 -17.28 -5.23
C SER A 34 -13.78 -15.77 -5.30
N MET A 35 -14.65 -15.06 -6.02
CA MET A 35 -14.62 -13.60 -6.11
C MET A 35 -14.78 -12.92 -4.75
N ARG A 36 -15.62 -13.47 -3.86
CA ARG A 36 -15.82 -12.94 -2.51
C ARG A 36 -14.53 -12.98 -1.69
N SER A 37 -13.75 -14.05 -1.81
CA SER A 37 -12.46 -14.17 -1.11
C SER A 37 -11.42 -13.19 -1.65
N LEU A 38 -11.39 -12.98 -2.97
CA LEU A 38 -10.55 -11.98 -3.63
C LEU A 38 -10.91 -10.56 -3.14
N GLN A 39 -12.20 -10.21 -3.10
CA GLN A 39 -12.66 -8.88 -2.68
C GLN A 39 -12.25 -8.58 -1.23
N LYS A 40 -12.50 -9.52 -0.30
CA LYS A 40 -12.09 -9.37 1.11
C LYS A 40 -10.57 -9.22 1.22
N PHE A 41 -9.82 -10.05 0.51
CA PHE A 41 -8.37 -9.98 0.51
C PHE A 41 -7.86 -8.64 -0.04
N ALA A 42 -8.36 -8.20 -1.19
CA ALA A 42 -7.96 -6.96 -1.82
C ALA A 42 -8.26 -5.74 -0.93
N ALA A 43 -9.42 -5.71 -0.27
CA ALA A 43 -9.81 -4.64 0.65
C ALA A 43 -8.86 -4.52 1.87
N VAL A 44 -8.51 -5.66 2.48
CA VAL A 44 -7.57 -5.67 3.61
C VAL A 44 -6.17 -5.30 3.15
N GLN A 45 -5.70 -5.87 2.04
CA GLN A 45 -4.35 -5.60 1.53
C GLN A 45 -4.17 -4.16 1.06
N SER A 46 -5.18 -3.55 0.43
CA SER A 46 -5.12 -2.14 0.03
C SER A 46 -5.07 -1.22 1.25
N SER A 47 -5.87 -1.48 2.29
CA SER A 47 -5.83 -0.72 3.55
C SER A 47 -4.45 -0.76 4.19
N VAL A 48 -3.87 -1.96 4.35
CA VAL A 48 -2.52 -2.13 4.91
C VAL A 48 -1.45 -1.44 4.06
N LEU A 49 -1.48 -1.63 2.74
CA LEU A 49 -0.50 -1.01 1.85
C LEU A 49 -0.62 0.51 1.86
N ASN A 50 -1.82 1.07 1.83
CA ASN A 50 -2.00 2.52 1.88
C ASN A 50 -1.50 3.12 3.20
N HIS A 51 -1.74 2.42 4.32
CA HIS A 51 -1.32 2.88 5.65
C HIS A 51 0.21 2.87 5.83
N PHE A 52 0.89 1.83 5.35
CA PHE A 52 2.33 1.65 5.58
C PHE A 52 3.22 2.11 4.42
N ASN A 53 2.67 2.35 3.22
CA ASN A 53 3.43 2.81 2.06
C ASN A 53 3.63 4.33 2.11
N LEU A 54 4.43 4.78 3.07
CA LEU A 54 4.77 6.19 3.35
C LEU A 54 5.79 6.78 2.35
N GLU A 55 5.76 6.32 1.10
CA GLU A 55 6.64 6.75 0.00
C GLU A 55 8.09 7.06 0.42
N ARG A 56 8.81 6.08 0.98
CA ARG A 56 10.13 6.21 1.64
C ARG A 56 11.13 7.15 0.95
N HIS A 57 11.11 7.20 -0.37
CA HIS A 57 12.05 7.98 -1.18
C HIS A 57 11.77 9.49 -1.21
N PHE A 58 10.63 9.96 -0.69
CA PHE A 58 10.33 11.39 -0.56
C PHE A 58 10.64 11.97 0.83
N TYR A 59 10.89 11.12 1.83
CA TYR A 59 11.13 11.53 3.21
C TYR A 59 12.58 11.32 3.62
N ARG A 60 13.07 12.16 4.53
CA ARG A 60 14.34 11.87 5.21
C ARG A 60 14.16 10.62 6.07
N SER A 61 15.27 9.96 6.38
CA SER A 61 15.21 8.70 7.12
C SER A 61 14.61 8.85 8.53
N GLU A 62 14.73 10.02 9.15
CA GLU A 62 14.16 10.34 10.47
C GLU A 62 12.65 10.46 10.38
N ASP A 63 12.15 11.36 9.52
CA ASP A 63 10.71 11.55 9.26
C ASP A 63 10.02 10.23 8.87
N PHE A 64 10.68 9.40 8.05
CA PHE A 64 10.13 8.10 7.67
C PHE A 64 9.98 7.15 8.86
N LYS A 65 10.95 7.14 9.79
CA LYS A 65 10.89 6.29 10.99
C LYS A 65 9.77 6.76 11.93
N GLU A 66 9.65 8.06 12.12
CA GLU A 66 8.60 8.66 12.94
C GLU A 66 7.21 8.33 12.37
N ASN A 67 6.98 8.65 11.09
CA ASN A 67 5.71 8.35 10.41
C ASN A 67 5.38 6.84 10.48
N ARG A 68 6.38 5.97 10.36
CA ARG A 68 6.19 4.52 10.47
C ARG A 68 5.84 4.07 11.90
N SER A 69 6.41 4.72 12.91
CA SER A 69 6.06 4.44 14.31
C SER A 69 4.64 4.89 14.64
N THR A 70 4.21 6.06 14.15
CA THR A 70 2.83 6.56 14.28
C THR A 70 1.84 5.63 13.60
N ALA A 71 2.09 5.27 12.34
CA ALA A 71 1.25 4.33 11.61
C ALA A 71 1.12 2.97 12.34
N LEU A 72 2.20 2.48 12.96
CA LEU A 72 2.17 1.23 13.73
C LEU A 72 1.35 1.36 15.02
N ALA A 73 1.44 2.50 15.72
CA ALA A 73 0.66 2.77 16.93
C ALA A 73 -0.85 2.83 16.61
N GLU A 74 -1.23 3.55 15.56
CA GLU A 74 -2.62 3.63 15.07
C GLU A 74 -3.14 2.24 14.68
N TRP A 75 -2.34 1.45 13.98
CA TRP A 75 -2.71 0.09 13.59
C TRP A 75 -2.97 -0.81 14.82
N ARG A 76 -2.15 -0.69 15.86
CA ARG A 76 -2.35 -1.45 17.11
C ARG A 76 -3.61 -1.04 17.84
N GLN A 77 -3.98 0.24 17.81
CA GLN A 77 -5.23 0.72 18.41
C GLN A 77 -6.45 0.18 17.67
N LEU A 78 -6.41 0.09 16.34
CA LEU A 78 -7.49 -0.48 15.53
C LEU A 78 -7.63 -2.01 15.68
N ALA A 79 -6.55 -2.68 16.06
CA ALA A 79 -6.51 -4.14 16.24
C ALA A 79 -6.84 -4.61 17.66
N ALA A 80 -6.93 -3.68 18.62
CA ALA A 80 -7.33 -3.93 20.01
C ALA A 80 -8.86 -4.00 20.13
#